data_AF-A0A8I6R966-F1
#
_entry.id   AF-A0A8I6R966-F1
#
_cell.length_a   1.000
_cell.length_b   1.000
_cell.length_c   1.000
_cell.angle_alpha   90.00
_cell.angle_beta   90.00
_cell.angle_gamma   90.00
#
_symmetry.space_group_name_H-M   'P 1'
#
loop_
_entity.id
_entity.type
_entity.pdbx_description
1 polymer ?
#
loop_
_entity_poly.entity_id
_entity_poly.type
_entity_poly.pdbx_seq_one_letter_code
_entity_poly.pdbx_strand_id
1 'polypeptide(L)' 'MGADSNPKDSPFMRFCFGVVSMVEGPVVWFRKNIVEPNRKEYNWYHEKLRRVPTIDQCYDDDPLCKFEANQQFKRDK' A
#
# COMPACT_ATOMS: atom_id res chain seq x y z
N MET A 1 23.26 -16.57 -30.36
CA MET A 1 22.35 -17.60 -29.82
C MET A 1 22.57 -17.65 -28.32
N GLY A 2 21.81 -16.86 -27.57
CA GLY A 2 21.86 -16.86 -26.09
C GLY A 2 21.07 -18.07 -25.59
N ALA A 3 21.65 -18.83 -24.67
CA ALA A 3 20.99 -19.98 -24.07
C ALA A 3 19.97 -19.49 -23.05
N ASP A 4 18.68 -19.63 -23.36
CA ASP A 4 17.60 -19.51 -22.40
C ASP A 4 17.59 -20.78 -21.52
N SER A 5 18.57 -20.92 -20.62
CA SER A 5 18.59 -22.02 -19.64
C SER A 5 17.42 -21.81 -18.67
N ASN A 6 16.41 -22.68 -18.75
CA ASN A 6 15.30 -22.69 -17.81
C ASN A 6 15.87 -23.06 -16.43
N PRO A 7 15.66 -22.27 -15.36
CA PRO A 7 16.28 -22.51 -14.05
C PRO A 7 15.93 -23.86 -13.39
N LYS A 8 15.09 -24.68 -14.05
CA LYS A 8 14.62 -26.01 -13.66
C LYS A 8 15.52 -27.17 -14.12
N ASP A 9 16.65 -26.90 -14.76
CA ASP A 9 17.48 -27.94 -15.39
C ASP A 9 18.38 -28.69 -14.39
N SER A 10 18.71 -28.09 -13.24
CA SER A 10 19.47 -28.80 -12.19
C SER A 10 18.56 -29.61 -11.25
N PRO A 11 18.93 -30.85 -10.89
CA PRO A 11 18.12 -31.71 -10.01
C PRO A 11 17.93 -31.09 -8.61
N PHE A 12 18.90 -30.32 -8.14
CA PHE A 12 18.80 -29.54 -6.90
C PHE A 12 17.71 -28.46 -6.97
N MET A 13 17.67 -27.69 -8.06
CA MET A 13 16.63 -26.67 -8.25
C MET A 13 15.24 -27.29 -8.36
N ARG A 14 15.09 -28.43 -9.05
CA ARG A 14 13.80 -29.16 -9.12
C ARG A 14 13.30 -29.58 -7.74
N PHE A 15 14.21 -30.03 -6.88
CA PHE A 15 13.88 -30.36 -5.50
C PHE A 15 13.47 -29.12 -4.69
N CYS A 16 14.25 -28.04 -4.74
CA CYS A 16 13.91 -26.78 -4.06
C CYS A 16 12.55 -26.22 -4.52
N PHE A 17 12.28 -26.22 -5.83
CA PHE A 17 10.97 -25.82 -6.36
C PHE A 17 9.84 -26.74 -5.89
N GLY A 18 10.09 -28.04 -5.73
CA GLY A 18 9.11 -28.98 -5.17
C GLY A 18 8.75 -28.66 -3.72
N VAL A 19 9.75 -28.35 -2.88
CA VAL A 19 9.53 -27.97 -1.47
C VAL A 19 8.78 -26.64 -1.38
N VAL A 20 9.17 -25.64 -2.17
CA VAL A 20 8.48 -24.35 -2.23
C VAL A 20 7.02 -24.53 -2.67
N SER A 21 6.78 -25.33 -3.72
CA SER A 21 5.42 -25.58 -4.22
C SER A 21 4.54 -26.30 -3.19
N MET A 22 5.13 -27.20 -2.39
CA MET A 22 4.43 -27.89 -1.30
C MET A 22 3.96 -26.95 -0.19
N VAL A 23 4.66 -25.85 0.04
CA VAL A 23 4.31 -24.84 1.06
C VAL A 23 3.42 -23.74 0.47
N GLU A 24 3.70 -23.27 -0.73
CA GLU A 24 2.91 -22.23 -1.39
C GLU A 24 1.50 -22.71 -1.77
N GLY A 25 1.36 -23.94 -2.24
CA GLY A 25 0.08 -24.55 -2.60
C GLY A 25 -1.01 -24.41 -1.52
N PRO A 26 -0.78 -24.88 -0.28
CA PRO A 26 -1.76 -24.76 0.79
C PRO A 26 -1.99 -23.29 1.22
N VAL A 27 -0.97 -22.42 1.18
CA VAL A 27 -1.13 -21.00 1.53
C VAL A 27 -2.04 -20.28 0.53
N VAL A 28 -1.85 -20.54 -0.76
CA VAL A 28 -2.70 -19.98 -1.83
C VAL A 28 -4.12 -20.54 -1.75
N TRP A 29 -4.26 -21.84 -1.47
CA TRP A 29 -5.58 -22.47 -1.26
C TRP A 29 -6.33 -21.85 -0.07
N PHE A 30 -5.65 -21.63 1.06
CA PHE A 30 -6.24 -21.03 2.26
C PHE A 30 -6.70 -19.58 1.99
N ARG A 31 -5.87 -18.78 1.32
CA ARG A 31 -6.21 -17.41 0.94
C ARG A 31 -7.49 -17.37 0.11
N LYS A 32 -7.60 -18.21 -0.93
CA LYS A 32 -8.73 -18.19 -1.86
C LYS A 32 -10.02 -18.74 -1.26
N ASN A 33 -9.95 -19.83 -0.48
CA ASN A 33 -11.15 -20.51 0.00
C ASN A 33 -11.68 -19.95 1.32
N ILE A 34 -10.85 -19.31 2.14
CA ILE A 34 -11.24 -18.85 3.49
C ILE A 34 -11.15 -17.33 3.60
N VAL A 35 -10.01 -16.73 3.21
CA VAL A 35 -9.77 -15.30 3.45
C VAL A 35 -10.55 -14.41 2.49
N GLU A 36 -10.53 -14.73 1.19
CA GLU A 36 -11.20 -13.94 0.15
C GLU A 36 -12.73 -13.90 0.30
N PRO A 37 -13.46 -15.01 0.49
CA PRO A 37 -14.93 -14.94 0.67
C PRO A 37 -15.35 -14.30 2.00
N ASN A 38 -14.50 -14.33 3.02
CA ASN A 38 -14.77 -13.66 4.29
C ASN A 38 -14.35 -12.18 4.29
N ARG A 39 -13.63 -11.73 3.26
CA ARG A 39 -13.19 -10.33 3.15
C ARG A 39 -14.36 -9.49 2.64
N LYS A 40 -14.99 -8.76 3.57
CA LYS A 40 -15.91 -7.68 3.20
C LYS A 40 -15.09 -6.55 2.59
N GLU A 41 -15.29 -6.26 1.31
CA GLU A 41 -14.73 -5.08 0.69
C GLU A 41 -15.47 -3.85 1.20
N TYR A 42 -14.75 -2.97 1.89
CA TYR A 42 -15.26 -1.68 2.33
C TYR A 42 -14.53 -0.59 1.55
N ASN A 43 -15.31 0.35 1.03
CA ASN A 43 -14.75 1.49 0.32
C ASN A 43 -14.14 2.42 1.36
N TRP A 44 -12.84 2.68 1.22
CA TRP A 44 -12.13 3.69 2.00
C TRP A 44 -11.61 4.74 1.04
N TYR A 45 -11.78 6.02 1.39
CA TYR A 45 -11.32 7.14 0.59
C TYR A 45 -10.29 7.93 1.38
N HIS A 46 -9.28 8.43 0.67
CA HIS A 46 -8.36 9.39 1.25
C HIS A 46 -9.06 10.75 1.35
N GLU A 47 -9.00 11.36 2.53
CA GLU A 47 -9.50 12.72 2.72
C GLU A 47 -8.66 13.69 1.88
N LYS A 48 -9.31 14.43 0.98
CA LYS A 48 -8.66 15.49 0.19
C LYS A 48 -9.00 16.85 0.79
N LEU A 49 -8.04 17.41 1.50
CA LEU A 49 -8.18 18.72 2.13
C LEU A 49 -7.84 19.82 1.12
N ARG A 50 -8.71 20.83 1.02
CA ARG A 50 -8.44 22.01 0.21
C ARG A 50 -7.39 22.89 0.89
N ARG A 51 -6.62 23.61 0.08
CA ARG A 51 -5.67 24.59 0.58
C ARG A 51 -6.42 25.77 1.22
N VAL A 52 -5.92 26.21 2.35
CA VAL A 52 -6.31 27.44 3.05
C VAL A 52 -5.30 28.54 2.69
N PRO A 53 -5.67 29.83 2.68
CA PRO A 53 -4.71 30.94 2.60
C PRO A 53 -3.55 30.79 3.60
N THR A 54 -2.37 31.29 3.21
CA THR A 54 -1.18 31.28 4.06
C THR A 54 -1.27 32.35 5.15
N ILE A 55 -0.39 32.26 6.16
CA ILE A 55 -0.41 33.14 7.33
C ILE A 55 -0.26 34.63 6.96
N ASP A 56 0.44 34.92 5.85
CA ASP A 56 0.71 36.30 5.38
C ASP A 56 -0.53 37.02 4.86
N GLN A 57 -1.60 36.28 4.54
CA GLN A 57 -2.85 36.83 4.01
C GLN A 57 -3.90 37.05 5.11
N CYS A 58 -3.66 36.57 6.34
CA CYS A 58 -4.58 36.73 7.45
C CYS A 58 -4.43 38.12 8.11
N TYR A 59 -5.54 38.68 8.58
CA TYR A 59 -5.53 39.84 9.46
C TYR A 59 -4.92 39.51 10.83
N ASP A 60 -4.37 40.51 11.52
CA ASP A 60 -3.68 40.31 12.79
C ASP A 60 -4.61 39.88 13.93
N ASP A 61 -5.86 40.29 13.85
CA ASP A 61 -6.91 40.12 14.84
C ASP A 61 -7.88 38.97 14.53
N ASP A 62 -7.63 38.19 13.46
CA ASP A 62 -8.41 37.00 13.11
C ASP A 62 -7.72 35.70 13.59
N PRO A 63 -8.09 35.16 14.77
CA PRO A 63 -7.52 33.92 15.27
C PRO A 63 -7.97 32.67 14.49
N LEU A 64 -9.11 32.72 13.79
CA LEU A 64 -9.63 31.59 13.01
C LEU A 64 -8.79 31.37 11.76
N CYS A 65 -8.50 32.45 11.02
CA CYS A 65 -7.62 32.40 9.85
C CYS A 65 -6.22 31.86 10.22
N LYS A 66 -5.65 32.36 11.34
CA LYS A 66 -4.35 31.92 11.85
C LYS A 66 -4.36 30.44 12.27
N PHE A 67 -5.47 29.94 12.81
CA PHE A 67 -5.60 28.53 13.19
C PHE A 67 -5.60 27.62 11.95
N GLU A 68 -6.43 27.92 10.95
CA GLU A 68 -6.53 27.11 9.74
C GLU A 68 -5.21 27.09 8.95
N ALA A 69 -4.56 28.24 8.79
CA ALA A 69 -3.25 28.35 8.16
C ALA A 69 -2.17 27.54 8.89
N ASN A 70 -2.18 27.53 10.23
CA ASN A 70 -1.25 26.72 11.02
C ASN A 70 -1.50 25.22 10.90
N GLN A 71 -2.77 24.79 10.81
CA GLN A 71 -3.09 23.37 10.56
C GLN A 71 -2.65 22.95 9.16
N GLN A 72 -2.79 23.84 8.18
CA GLN A 72 -2.30 23.64 6.83
C GLN A 72 -0.78 23.45 6.82
N PHE A 73 -0.04 24.34 7.51
CA PHE A 73 1.42 24.25 7.63
C PHE A 73 1.90 22.96 8.33
N LYS A 74 1.24 22.55 9.41
CA LYS A 74 1.57 21.29 10.12
C LYS A 74 1.35 20.04 9.27
N ARG A 75 0.41 20.07 8.33
CA ARG A 75 0.13 18.97 7.40
C ARG A 75 1.14 18.91 6.26
N ASP A 76 1.71 20.05 5.89
CA ASP A 76 2.69 20.17 4.79
C ASP A 76 4.14 19.94 5.25
N LYS A 77 4.43 19.99 6.56
CA LYS A 77 5.74 19.71 7.17
C LYS A 77 5.97 18.22 7.38
#